data_AF-A0A2P6PM83-F1
#
_entry.id   AF-A0A2P6PM83-F1
#
_cell.length_a   1.000
_cell.length_b   1.000
_cell.length_c   1.000
_cell.angle_alpha   90.00
_cell.angle_beta   90.00
_cell.angle_gamma   90.00
#
_symmetry.space_group_name_H-M   'P 1'
#
loop_
_entity.id
_entity.type
_entity.pdbx_description
1 polymer ?
#
loop_
_entity_poly.entity_id
_entity_poly.type
_entity_poly.pdbx_seq_one_letter_code
_entity_poly.pdbx_strand_id
1 'polypeptide(L)'
;MAISQSDINSLLSMITVKLSENNFVKWSFQFQSVLEGNDMFSYFDGSYPCPPRFALTEEGSMTSEVTHAYKQWKKIDKALLGLLMDTLDESCN
;
A
#
# COMPACT_ATOMS: atom_id res chain seq x y z
N MET A 1 -12.84 -1.16 -4.65
CA MET A 1 -13.21 -1.38 -3.23
C MET A 1 -12.36 -0.48 -2.37
N ALA A 2 -12.93 0.15 -1.33
CA ALA A 2 -12.14 0.98 -0.42
C ALA A 2 -11.54 0.10 0.67
N ILE A 3 -10.22 0.10 0.82
CA ILE A 3 -9.53 -0.60 1.91
C ILE A 3 -9.94 0.03 3.24
N SER A 4 -10.43 -0.82 4.13
CA SER A 4 -10.84 -0.51 5.50
C SER A 4 -9.71 -0.81 6.49
N GLN A 5 -9.79 -0.25 7.70
CA GLN A 5 -8.81 -0.52 8.75
C GLN A 5 -8.78 -2.02 9.14
N SER A 6 -9.93 -2.70 9.04
CA SER A 6 -10.04 -4.14 9.24
C SER A 6 -9.26 -4.95 8.21
N ASP A 7 -9.22 -4.51 6.95
CA ASP A 7 -8.46 -5.19 5.91
C ASP A 7 -6.96 -5.12 6.20
N ILE A 8 -6.48 -3.94 6.64
CA ILE A 8 -5.07 -3.74 7.03
C ILE A 8 -4.70 -4.64 8.21
N ASN A 9 -5.53 -4.69 9.25
CA ASN A 9 -5.28 -5.55 10.41
C ASN A 9 -5.30 -7.04 10.02
N SER A 10 -6.13 -7.43 9.05
CA SER A 10 -6.15 -8.79 8.52
C SER A 10 -4.88 -9.12 7.73
N LEU A 11 -4.31 -8.17 7.00
CA LEU A 11 -3.03 -8.36 6.30
C LEU A 11 -1.88 -8.51 7.29
N LEU A 12 -1.87 -7.68 8.34
CA LEU A 12 -0.87 -7.77 9.41
C LEU A 12 -0.88 -9.13 10.10
N SER A 13 -2.06 -9.72 10.33
CA SER A 13 -2.14 -11.04 10.96
C SER A 13 -1.68 -12.18 10.04
N MET A 14 -1.70 -11.99 8.72
CA MET A 14 -1.19 -12.95 7.74
C MET A 14 0.34 -12.88 7.59
N ILE A 15 0.95 -11.71 7.83
CA ILE A 15 2.41 -11.53 7.79
C ILE A 15 2.99 -11.85 9.16
N THR A 16 3.47 -13.07 9.32
CA THR A 16 3.99 -13.58 10.61
C THR A 16 5.50 -13.44 10.76
N VAL A 17 6.23 -13.25 9.66
CA VAL A 17 7.68 -13.01 9.67
C VAL A 17 7.91 -11.51 9.74
N LYS A 18 8.66 -11.07 10.77
CA LYS A 18 9.20 -9.71 10.81
C LYS A 18 10.54 -9.65 10.10
N LEU A 19 10.81 -8.60 9.35
CA LEU A 19 12.06 -8.35 8.64
C LEU A 19 13.19 -8.11 9.62
N SER A 20 14.23 -8.92 9.52
CA SER A 20 15.51 -8.79 10.20
C SER A 20 16.67 -8.94 9.21
N GLU A 21 17.89 -8.68 9.67
CA GLU A 21 19.10 -8.67 8.82
C GLU A 21 19.35 -9.99 8.07
N ASN A 22 18.83 -11.12 8.59
CA ASN A 22 19.16 -12.46 8.10
C ASN A 22 17.98 -13.18 7.43
N ASN A 23 16.81 -12.53 7.27
CA ASN A 23 15.60 -13.23 6.82
C ASN A 23 14.88 -12.57 5.64
N PHE A 24 15.51 -11.58 4.98
CA PHE A 24 14.91 -10.81 3.89
C PHE A 24 14.18 -11.67 2.85
N VAL A 25 14.81 -12.76 2.36
CA VAL A 25 14.20 -13.63 1.33
C VAL A 25 12.90 -14.28 1.79
N LYS A 26 12.86 -14.73 3.04
CA LYS A 26 11.66 -15.36 3.62
C LYS A 26 10.57 -14.32 3.88
N TRP A 27 10.96 -13.17 4.43
CA TRP A 27 10.07 -12.04 4.67
C TRP A 27 9.47 -11.52 3.37
N SER A 28 10.28 -11.27 2.34
CA SER A 28 9.84 -10.69 1.07
C SER A 28 8.89 -11.63 0.34
N PHE A 29 9.16 -12.94 0.36
CA PHE A 29 8.27 -13.93 -0.22
C PHE A 29 6.88 -13.95 0.46
N GLN A 30 6.84 -13.92 1.80
CA GLN A 30 5.56 -13.88 2.53
C GLN A 30 4.83 -12.56 2.28
N PHE A 31 5.54 -11.43 2.36
CA PHE A 31 4.99 -10.10 2.14
C PHE A 31 4.36 -9.99 0.74
N GLN A 32 5.10 -10.38 -0.29
CA GLN A 32 4.60 -10.41 -1.67
C GLN A 32 3.39 -11.35 -1.81
N SER A 33 3.46 -12.59 -1.30
CA SER A 33 2.37 -13.56 -1.42
C SER A 33 1.07 -13.06 -0.77
N VAL A 34 1.17 -12.41 0.39
CA VAL A 34 0.02 -11.84 1.09
C VAL A 34 -0.58 -10.67 0.31
N LEU A 35 0.25 -9.77 -0.23
CA LEU A 35 -0.22 -8.63 -1.01
C LEU A 35 -0.82 -9.05 -2.36
N GLU A 36 -0.24 -10.04 -3.05
CA GLU A 36 -0.77 -10.58 -4.30
C GLU A 36 -2.14 -11.25 -4.07
N GLY A 37 -2.28 -12.06 -3.01
CA GLY A 37 -3.54 -12.70 -2.65
C GLY A 37 -4.67 -11.72 -2.28
N ASN A 38 -4.36 -10.44 -2.09
CA ASN A 38 -5.32 -9.39 -1.74
C ASN A 38 -5.39 -8.26 -2.79
N ASP A 39 -4.84 -8.47 -4.00
CA ASP A 39 -4.78 -7.48 -5.10
C ASP A 39 -4.07 -6.15 -4.73
N MET A 40 -3.25 -6.15 -3.68
CA MET A 40 -2.58 -4.95 -3.17
C MET A 40 -1.16 -4.79 -3.68
N PHE A 41 -0.56 -5.86 -4.22
CA PHE A 41 0.82 -5.81 -4.69
C PHE A 41 1.05 -4.77 -5.79
N SER A 42 0.03 -4.51 -6.62
CA SER A 42 0.05 -3.50 -7.68
C SER A 42 0.32 -2.07 -7.18
N TYR A 43 -0.03 -1.77 -5.92
CA TYR A 43 0.27 -0.47 -5.30
C TYR A 43 1.71 -0.41 -4.78
N PHE A 44 2.31 -1.56 -4.47
CA PHE A 44 3.66 -1.67 -3.93
C PHE A 44 4.73 -1.72 -5.04
N ASP A 45 4.51 -2.50 -6.09
CA ASP A 45 5.43 -2.63 -7.23
C ASP A 45 5.33 -1.45 -8.22
N GLY A 46 4.30 -0.62 -8.07
CA GLY A 46 4.05 0.54 -8.92
C GLY A 46 3.32 0.23 -10.23
N SER A 47 2.86 -1.00 -10.44
CA SER A 47 2.05 -1.40 -11.61
C SER A 47 0.70 -0.66 -11.64
N TYR A 48 0.19 -0.21 -10.48
CA TYR A 48 -0.94 0.70 -10.36
C TYR A 48 -0.46 2.12 -10.02
N PRO A 49 -0.21 2.97 -11.04
CA PRO A 49 0.40 4.28 -10.83
C PRO A 49 -0.53 5.22 -10.06
N CYS A 50 0.08 6.18 -9.37
CA CYS A 50 -0.65 7.24 -8.67
C CYS A 50 -1.51 8.03 -9.69
N PRO A 51 -2.84 8.07 -9.51
CA PRO A 51 -3.72 8.78 -10.43
C PRO A 51 -3.54 10.30 -10.29
N PRO A 52 -3.95 11.09 -11.29
CA PRO A 52 -3.84 12.54 -11.24
C PRO A 52 -4.52 13.15 -10.00
N ARG A 53 -3.79 14.02 -9.30
CA ARG A 53 -4.28 14.69 -8.10
C ARG A 53 -5.46 15.62 -8.40
N PHE A 54 -5.43 16.28 -9.55
CA PHE A 54 -6.44 17.22 -10.03
C PHE A 54 -6.96 16.73 -11.39
N ALA A 55 -8.25 16.89 -11.64
CA ALA A 55 -8.85 16.57 -12.93
C ALA A 55 -8.69 17.74 -13.90
N LEU A 56 -8.77 17.46 -15.20
CA LEU A 56 -8.90 18.50 -16.22
C LEU A 56 -10.39 18.82 -16.41
N THR A 57 -10.74 20.11 -16.44
CA THR A 57 -12.08 20.57 -16.82
C THR A 57 -12.26 20.45 -18.33
N GLU A 58 -13.50 20.54 -18.80
CA GLU A 58 -13.83 20.50 -20.23
C GLU A 58 -13.16 21.66 -20.99
N GLU A 59 -12.86 22.77 -20.33
CA GLU A 59 -12.10 23.90 -20.91
C GLU A 59 -10.57 23.73 -20.84
N GLY A 60 -10.06 22.58 -20.36
CA GLY A 60 -8.63 22.30 -20.26
C GLY A 60 -7.93 22.90 -19.04
N SER A 61 -8.68 23.48 -18.09
CA SER A 61 -8.12 24.00 -16.83
C SER A 61 -8.02 22.88 -15.78
N MET A 62 -7.12 22.99 -14.79
CA MET A 62 -7.08 22.02 -13.68
C MET A 62 -8.14 22.36 -12.63
N THR A 63 -8.84 21.35 -12.13
CA THR A 63 -9.75 21.51 -11.00
C THR A 63 -8.98 21.81 -9.71
N SER A 64 -9.50 22.70 -8.87
CA SER A 64 -8.94 22.94 -7.52
C SER A 64 -9.19 21.77 -6.56
N GLU A 65 -10.18 20.92 -6.87
CA GLU A 65 -10.54 19.78 -6.03
C GLU A 65 -9.67 18.56 -6.30
N VAL A 66 -9.27 17.89 -5.21
CA VAL A 66 -8.51 16.65 -5.28
C VAL A 66 -9.42 15.50 -5.70
N THR A 67 -9.02 14.75 -6.72
CA THR A 67 -9.79 13.64 -7.28
C THR A 67 -10.05 12.54 -6.24
N HIS A 68 -11.21 11.88 -6.36
CA HIS A 68 -11.55 10.75 -5.49
C HIS A 68 -10.56 9.59 -5.63
N ALA A 69 -10.15 9.30 -6.87
CA ALA A 69 -9.16 8.27 -7.18
C ALA A 69 -7.81 8.53 -6.49
N TYR A 70 -7.31 9.77 -6.51
CA TYR A 70 -6.08 10.15 -5.79
C TYR A 70 -6.22 9.98 -4.28
N LYS A 71 -7.35 10.39 -3.69
CA LYS A 71 -7.59 10.21 -2.24
C LYS A 71 -7.58 8.73 -1.85
N GLN A 72 -8.24 7.89 -2.65
CA GLN A 72 -8.27 6.45 -2.43
C GLN A 72 -6.88 5.83 -2.58
N TRP A 73 -6.19 6.09 -3.69
CA TRP A 73 -4.82 5.61 -3.92
C TRP A 73 -3.91 6.01 -2.75
N LYS A 74 -3.98 7.28 -2.31
CA LYS A 74 -3.12 7.79 -1.26
C LYS A 74 -3.38 7.16 0.11
N LYS A 75 -4.64 6.82 0.39
CA LYS A 75 -5.01 6.11 1.62
C LYS A 75 -4.38 4.71 1.63
N ILE A 76 -4.42 4.01 0.49
CA ILE A 76 -3.86 2.66 0.34
C ILE A 76 -2.33 2.69 0.43
N ASP A 77 -1.69 3.61 -0.28
CA ASP A 77 -0.24 3.86 -0.23
C ASP A 77 0.25 4.06 1.22
N LYS A 78 -0.46 4.88 2.01
CA LYS A 78 -0.09 5.12 3.42
C LYS A 78 -0.38 3.94 4.34
N ALA A 79 -1.44 3.18 4.07
CA ALA A 79 -1.72 1.95 4.79
C ALA A 79 -0.63 0.89 4.56
N LEU A 80 -0.21 0.69 3.31
CA LEU A 80 0.87 -0.24 2.96
C LEU A 80 2.21 0.19 3.56
N LEU A 81 2.49 1.49 3.63
CA LEU A 81 3.67 1.98 4.33
C LEU A 81 3.62 1.65 5.82
N GLY A 82 2.47 1.83 6.48
CA GLY A 82 2.29 1.43 7.88
C GLY A 82 2.49 -0.07 8.06
N LEU A 83 1.89 -0.88 7.18
CA LEU A 83 2.07 -2.33 7.13
C LEU A 83 3.55 -2.71 7.04
N LEU A 84 4.30 -2.08 6.13
CA LEU A 84 5.72 -2.32 5.96
C LEU A 84 6.50 -2.04 7.24
N MET A 85 6.24 -0.89 7.88
CA MET A 85 6.88 -0.50 9.13
C MET A 85 6.57 -1.48 10.28
N ASP A 86 5.33 -1.96 10.39
CA ASP A 86 4.91 -2.92 11.42
C ASP A 86 5.55 -4.31 11.24
N THR A 87 5.97 -4.63 10.00
CA THR A 87 6.70 -5.87 9.72
C THR A 87 8.19 -5.77 10.02
N LEU A 88 8.73 -4.61 10.40
CA LEU A 88 10.12 -4.51 10.82
C LEU A 88 10.31 -5.12 12.21
N ASP A 89 11.40 -5.86 12.39
CA ASP A 89 11.79 -6.32 13.72
C ASP A 89 12.29 -5.13 14.56
N GLU A 90 12.03 -5.17 15.87
CA GLU A 90 12.42 -4.09 16.80
C GLU A 90 13.94 -3.93 16.89
N SER A 91 14.68 -4.97 16.52
CA SER A 91 16.14 -4.95 16.44
C SER A 91 16.69 -4.16 15.25
N CYS A 92 15.86 -3.85 14.24
CA CYS A 92 16.24 -3.07 13.07
C CYS A 92 15.79 -1.59 13.12
N ASN A 93 15.19 -1.14 14.22
CA ASN A 93 14.76 0.25 14.44
C ASN A 93 15.81 1.11 15.15
#